data_AF-A0ABD7GC47-F1
#
_entry.id   AF-A0ABD7GC47-F1
#
_cell.length_a   1.000
_cell.length_b   1.000
_cell.length_c   1.000
_cell.angle_alpha   90.00
_cell.angle_beta   90.00
_cell.angle_gamma   90.00
#
_symmetry.space_group_name_H-M   'P 1'
#
loop_
_entity.id
_entity.type
_entity.pdbx_description
1 polymer ?
#
loop_
_entity_poly.entity_id
_entity_poly.type
_entity_poly.pdbx_seq_one_letter_code
_entity_poly.pdbx_strand_id
1 'polypeptide(L)'
;MSNELIKNLKSFNRKERFYLVGQMLGNPDFRMDDKQLDKIYDLINIKIPREYFAAMDYHLDWIYASLYLTQNNPTGRVERNFIEENGIAIDHQISGTQEDVDFLLAFVDHENITHIVMIEAKGDSYFSNGQLDSKNKRFKAIFGNENTWPNVRPHFIICSPKKPQKINIEEPAYFIFKNSKLPWLELDMGNGKNKVTRCDKNEKPSNDGEHWKVESRS
;
A
#
# COMPACT_ATOMS: atom_id res chain seq x y z
N MET A 1 -6.68 -13.63 18.20
CA MET A 1 -5.76 -13.46 17.04
C MET A 1 -6.01 -12.15 16.31
N SER A 2 -7.23 -11.84 15.88
CA SER A 2 -7.57 -10.66 15.08
C SER A 2 -7.16 -9.30 15.69
N ASN A 3 -7.47 -9.07 16.97
CA ASN A 3 -7.06 -7.85 17.66
C ASN A 3 -5.54 -7.75 17.91
N GLU A 4 -4.83 -8.88 18.01
CA GLU A 4 -3.38 -8.86 18.24
C GLU A 4 -2.64 -8.41 16.98
N LEU A 5 -3.13 -8.78 15.78
CA LEU A 5 -2.58 -8.28 14.53
C LEU A 5 -2.71 -6.77 14.41
N ILE A 6 -3.89 -6.22 14.68
CA ILE A 6 -4.09 -4.76 14.67
C ILE A 6 -3.22 -4.07 15.72
N LYS A 7 -3.05 -4.67 16.89
CA LYS A 7 -2.16 -4.15 17.94
C LYS A 7 -0.69 -4.14 17.48
N ASN A 8 -0.22 -5.18 16.81
CA ASN A 8 1.12 -5.22 16.22
C ASN A 8 1.27 -4.18 15.10
N LEU A 9 0.28 -4.04 14.21
CA LEU A 9 0.30 -3.00 13.18
C LEU A 9 0.37 -1.59 13.80
N LYS A 10 -0.39 -1.34 14.87
CA LYS A 10 -0.32 -0.06 15.59
C LYS A 10 1.05 0.17 16.23
N SER A 11 1.67 -0.86 16.83
CA SER A 11 2.94 -0.70 17.54
C SER A 11 4.13 -0.44 16.61
N PHE A 12 4.09 -0.95 15.38
CA PHE A 12 5.11 -0.67 14.37
C PHE A 12 4.95 0.67 13.67
N ASN A 13 3.77 1.29 13.72
CA ASN A 13 3.56 2.60 13.10
C ASN A 13 4.41 3.67 13.78
N ARG A 14 5.59 3.96 13.22
CA ARG A 14 6.50 5.02 13.70
C ARG A 14 6.70 6.12 12.66
N LYS A 15 5.78 6.25 11.71
CA LYS A 15 5.91 7.21 10.60
C LYS A 15 5.64 8.63 11.10
N GLU A 16 6.68 9.46 11.15
CA GLU A 16 6.56 10.86 11.61
C GLU A 16 5.48 11.67 10.86
N ARG A 17 5.33 11.45 9.54
CA ARG A 17 4.35 12.15 8.71
C ARG A 17 2.91 11.83 9.11
N PHE A 18 2.63 10.59 9.53
CA PHE A 18 1.33 10.20 10.07
C PHE A 18 0.99 11.02 11.32
N TYR A 19 1.90 11.03 12.30
CA TYR A 19 1.69 11.76 13.56
C TYR A 19 1.58 13.26 13.34
N LEU A 20 2.45 13.84 12.50
CA LEU A 20 2.44 15.27 12.20
C LEU A 20 1.12 15.70 11.55
N VAL A 21 0.72 15.05 10.45
CA VAL A 21 -0.51 15.42 9.72
C VAL A 21 -1.74 15.21 10.61
N GLY A 22 -1.78 14.10 11.34
CA GLY A 22 -2.90 13.79 12.23
C GLY A 22 -3.05 14.83 13.34
N GLN A 23 -1.94 15.26 13.95
CA GLN A 23 -1.94 16.33 14.95
C GLN A 23 -2.36 17.67 14.35
N MET A 24 -1.80 18.05 13.19
CA MET A 24 -2.08 19.35 12.57
C MET A 24 -3.53 19.48 12.09
N LEU A 25 -4.17 18.39 11.69
CA LEU A 25 -5.55 18.37 11.20
C LEU A 25 -6.59 18.00 12.27
N GLY A 26 -6.17 17.74 13.52
CA GLY A 26 -7.08 17.27 14.57
C GLY A 26 -7.67 15.88 14.31
N ASN A 27 -6.98 15.06 13.50
CA ASN A 27 -7.38 13.71 13.13
C ASN A 27 -6.22 12.72 13.36
N PRO A 28 -5.78 12.50 14.62
CA PRO A 28 -4.57 11.73 14.94
C PRO A 28 -4.66 10.25 14.55
N ASP A 29 -5.87 9.70 14.44
CA ASP A 29 -6.13 8.30 14.08
C ASP A 29 -6.52 8.11 12.60
N PHE A 30 -6.46 9.18 11.80
CA PHE A 30 -6.83 9.15 10.37
C PHE A 30 -8.23 8.56 10.14
N ARG A 31 -9.20 9.03 10.94
CA ARG A 31 -10.60 8.64 10.81
C ARG A 31 -11.19 9.24 9.54
N MET A 32 -11.76 8.37 8.73
CA MET A 32 -12.55 8.64 7.53
C MET A 32 -14.03 8.80 7.87
N ASP A 33 -14.74 9.60 7.07
CA ASP A 33 -16.18 9.70 7.09
C ASP A 33 -16.86 8.46 6.46
N ASP A 34 -18.19 8.34 6.61
CA ASP A 34 -18.94 7.21 6.06
C ASP A 34 -18.83 7.13 4.54
N LYS A 35 -18.84 8.27 3.84
CA LYS A 35 -18.79 8.30 2.37
C LYS A 35 -17.51 7.67 1.84
N GLN A 36 -16.39 7.92 2.51
CA GLN A 36 -15.11 7.36 2.12
C GLN A 36 -15.03 5.86 2.46
N LEU A 37 -15.61 5.43 3.59
CA LEU A 37 -15.72 4.01 3.93
C LEU A 37 -16.63 3.27 2.92
N ASP A 38 -17.74 3.86 2.50
CA ASP A 38 -18.66 3.30 1.51
C ASP A 38 -17.97 3.09 0.15
N LYS A 39 -17.14 4.05 -0.30
CA LYS A 39 -16.33 3.89 -1.52
C LYS A 39 -15.37 2.71 -1.44
N ILE A 40 -14.74 2.49 -0.28
CA ILE A 40 -13.85 1.33 -0.09
C ILE A 40 -14.68 0.05 -0.02
N TYR A 41 -15.81 0.07 0.69
CA TYR A 41 -16.77 -1.03 0.75
C TYR A 41 -17.20 -1.48 -0.65
N ASP A 42 -17.56 -0.58 -1.56
CA ASP A 42 -17.99 -0.95 -2.92
C ASP A 42 -16.88 -1.67 -3.71
N LEU A 43 -15.61 -1.37 -3.42
CA LEU A 43 -14.46 -2.01 -4.05
C LEU A 43 -14.20 -3.40 -3.45
N ILE A 44 -14.19 -3.53 -2.12
CA ILE A 44 -13.79 -4.77 -1.44
C ILE A 44 -14.96 -5.66 -1.02
N ASN A 45 -16.20 -5.17 -1.11
CA ASN A 45 -17.46 -5.83 -0.74
C ASN A 45 -17.45 -6.39 0.69
N ILE A 46 -16.84 -5.67 1.61
CA ILE A 46 -16.73 -6.01 3.03
C ILE A 46 -17.01 -4.76 3.84
N LYS A 47 -17.99 -4.82 4.73
CA LYS A 47 -18.38 -3.67 5.58
C LYS A 47 -17.25 -3.34 6.55
N ILE A 48 -16.76 -2.11 6.47
CA ILE A 48 -15.72 -1.63 7.37
C ILE A 48 -16.41 -1.11 8.65
N PRO A 49 -16.12 -1.66 9.84
CA PRO A 49 -16.65 -1.14 11.10
C PRO A 49 -16.09 0.26 11.36
N ARG A 50 -16.66 0.99 12.33
CA ARG A 50 -16.07 2.28 12.77
C ARG A 50 -14.79 2.10 13.60
N GLU A 51 -14.56 0.90 14.11
CA GLU A 51 -13.34 0.54 14.80
C GLU A 51 -12.34 -0.09 13.82
N TYR A 52 -11.37 0.71 13.39
CA TYR A 52 -10.29 0.27 12.51
C TYR A 52 -8.99 0.98 12.87
N PHE A 53 -7.90 0.46 12.35
CA PHE A 53 -6.59 1.11 12.31
C PHE A 53 -6.35 1.68 10.92
N ALA A 54 -5.88 2.92 10.84
CA ALA A 54 -5.43 3.53 9.59
C ALA A 54 -4.05 4.16 9.78
N ALA A 55 -3.22 4.13 8.74
CA ALA A 55 -1.90 4.76 8.71
C ALA A 55 -1.47 5.11 7.28
N MET A 56 -0.58 6.08 7.13
CA MET A 56 0.02 6.45 5.84
C MET A 56 1.49 6.07 5.74
N ASP A 57 2.00 5.97 4.52
CA ASP A 57 3.40 5.58 4.20
C ASP A 57 3.85 4.35 5.03
N TYR A 58 3.01 3.32 5.08
CA TYR A 58 3.21 2.19 6.00
C TYR A 58 4.13 1.13 5.39
N HIS A 59 5.17 0.73 6.12
CA HIS A 59 6.23 -0.14 5.58
C HIS A 59 5.74 -1.58 5.36
N LEU A 60 6.07 -2.18 4.22
CA LEU A 60 5.72 -3.59 3.98
C LEU A 60 6.43 -4.55 4.96
N ASP A 61 7.64 -4.21 5.40
CA ASP A 61 8.36 -4.96 6.45
C ASP A 61 7.55 -5.01 7.76
N TRP A 62 6.88 -3.92 8.11
CA TRP A 62 6.05 -3.84 9.33
C TRP A 62 4.79 -4.70 9.19
N ILE A 63 4.21 -4.79 7.99
CA ILE A 63 3.07 -5.68 7.73
C ILE A 63 3.50 -7.13 7.94
N TYR A 64 4.59 -7.57 7.31
CA TYR A 64 5.09 -8.93 7.48
C TYR A 64 5.44 -9.24 8.94
N ALA A 65 6.19 -8.36 9.61
CA ALA A 65 6.52 -8.55 11.02
C ALA A 65 5.27 -8.68 11.90
N SER A 66 4.23 -7.87 11.65
CA SER A 66 2.96 -7.95 12.39
C SER A 66 2.25 -9.28 12.18
N LEU A 67 2.21 -9.78 10.94
CA LEU A 67 1.63 -11.09 10.61
C LEU A 67 2.41 -12.21 11.30
N TYR A 68 3.74 -12.20 11.16
CA TYR A 68 4.62 -13.21 11.72
C TYR A 68 4.53 -13.28 13.25
N LEU A 69 4.60 -12.13 13.94
CA LEU A 69 4.52 -12.07 15.40
C LEU A 69 3.16 -12.56 15.91
N THR A 70 2.08 -12.20 15.22
CA THR A 70 0.72 -12.62 15.61
C THR A 70 0.53 -14.13 15.52
N GLN A 71 1.06 -14.75 14.47
CA GLN A 71 0.89 -16.19 14.24
C GLN A 71 1.86 -17.04 15.06
N ASN A 72 3.13 -16.65 15.14
CA ASN A 72 4.18 -17.50 15.67
C ASN A 72 4.57 -17.18 17.11
N ASN A 73 4.21 -15.99 17.62
CA ASN A 73 4.57 -15.50 18.96
C ASN A 73 6.03 -15.84 19.35
N PRO A 74 7.02 -15.47 18.51
CA PRO A 74 8.39 -15.91 18.70
C PRO A 74 9.00 -15.30 19.97
N THR A 75 9.90 -16.03 20.61
CA THR A 75 10.74 -15.51 21.69
C THR A 75 12.14 -15.21 21.16
N GLY A 76 12.49 -13.92 21.05
CA GLY A 76 13.81 -13.47 20.61
C GLY A 76 13.92 -13.16 19.11
N ARG A 77 15.10 -13.41 18.52
CA ARG A 77 15.38 -13.05 17.12
C ARG A 77 14.73 -14.04 16.14
N VAL A 78 14.25 -13.53 15.02
CA VAL A 78 13.68 -14.31 13.92
C VAL A 78 14.71 -14.36 12.79
N GLU A 79 14.92 -15.54 12.21
CA GLU A 79 15.79 -15.70 11.06
C GLU A 79 15.14 -15.13 9.80
N ARG A 80 15.93 -14.45 8.97
CA ARG A 80 15.47 -13.88 7.69
C ARG A 80 15.42 -14.93 6.61
N ASN A 81 14.48 -14.80 5.68
CA ASN A 81 14.30 -15.74 4.60
C ASN A 81 14.89 -15.19 3.29
N PHE A 82 16.14 -15.58 3.01
CA PHE A 82 16.84 -15.15 1.81
C PHE A 82 16.61 -16.12 0.64
N ILE A 83 16.39 -15.55 -0.54
CA ILE A 83 16.48 -16.25 -1.83
C ILE A 83 17.67 -15.69 -2.62
N GLU A 84 18.24 -16.48 -3.52
CA GLU A 84 19.32 -16.02 -4.39
C GLU A 84 18.75 -15.69 -5.79
N GLU A 85 18.90 -14.44 -6.22
CA GLU A 85 18.58 -14.01 -7.58
C GLU A 85 19.80 -13.36 -8.20
N ASN A 86 20.27 -13.89 -9.33
CA ASN A 86 21.44 -13.39 -10.06
C ASN A 86 22.71 -13.25 -9.17
N GLY A 87 22.92 -14.17 -8.21
CA GLY A 87 24.06 -14.14 -7.29
C GLY A 87 23.92 -13.14 -6.13
N ILE A 88 22.72 -12.55 -5.94
CA ILE A 88 22.44 -11.61 -4.86
C ILE A 88 21.41 -12.24 -3.92
N ALA A 89 21.73 -12.28 -2.62
CA ALA A 89 20.79 -12.71 -1.59
C ALA A 89 19.74 -11.60 -1.33
N ILE A 90 18.46 -11.93 -1.55
CA ILE A 90 17.32 -11.02 -1.43
C ILE A 90 16.34 -11.59 -0.41
N ASP A 91 15.79 -10.72 0.44
CA ASP A 91 14.67 -11.04 1.33
C ASP A 91 13.51 -10.11 0.97
N HIS A 92 12.45 -10.68 0.39
CA HIS A 92 11.27 -9.91 0.00
C HIS A 92 10.28 -9.68 1.15
N GLN A 93 10.44 -10.38 2.27
CA GLN A 93 9.59 -10.27 3.45
C GLN A 93 10.06 -9.14 4.36
N ILE A 94 11.36 -9.14 4.70
CA ILE A 94 12.06 -8.06 5.41
C ILE A 94 13.19 -7.57 4.50
N SER A 95 12.91 -6.60 3.65
CA SER A 95 13.91 -6.12 2.68
C SER A 95 14.87 -5.10 3.29
N GLY A 96 14.46 -4.40 4.36
CA GLY A 96 15.16 -3.22 4.86
C GLY A 96 15.09 -2.02 3.90
N THR A 97 14.28 -2.10 2.84
CA THR A 97 14.07 -1.02 1.87
C THR A 97 12.81 -0.23 2.22
N GLN A 98 12.73 1.03 1.77
CA GLN A 98 11.58 1.93 2.00
C GLN A 98 10.44 1.67 1.01
N GLU A 99 10.09 0.40 0.79
CA GLU A 99 8.90 0.11 0.01
C GLU A 99 7.68 0.08 0.95
N ASP A 100 6.87 1.12 0.80
CA ASP A 100 5.72 1.44 1.65
C ASP A 100 4.42 1.28 0.85
N VAL A 101 3.29 1.18 1.55
CA VAL A 101 1.96 1.48 0.99
C VAL A 101 1.57 2.89 1.38
N ASP A 102 1.00 3.67 0.46
CA ASP A 102 0.66 5.07 0.74
C ASP A 102 -0.38 5.19 1.85
N PHE A 103 -1.32 4.24 1.93
CA PHE A 103 -2.29 4.16 3.01
C PHE A 103 -2.64 2.71 3.36
N LEU A 104 -2.67 2.40 4.65
CA LEU A 104 -3.07 1.13 5.22
C LEU A 104 -4.36 1.31 6.01
N LEU A 105 -5.32 0.42 5.82
CA LEU A 105 -6.52 0.29 6.65
C LEU A 105 -6.62 -1.16 7.13
N ALA A 106 -6.75 -1.39 8.43
CA ALA A 106 -6.93 -2.71 9.01
C ALA A 106 -8.10 -2.76 9.99
N PHE A 107 -8.93 -3.79 9.88
CA PHE A 107 -10.12 -3.96 10.71
C PHE A 107 -10.50 -5.43 10.86
N VAL A 108 -11.29 -5.73 11.87
CA VAL A 108 -11.86 -7.06 12.09
C VAL A 108 -13.32 -7.04 11.68
N ASP A 109 -13.73 -7.99 10.87
CA ASP A 109 -15.13 -8.13 10.47
C ASP A 109 -15.96 -8.93 11.51
N HIS A 110 -17.25 -9.11 11.23
CA HIS A 110 -18.17 -9.87 12.07
C HIS A 110 -17.86 -11.37 12.16
N GLU A 111 -17.08 -11.93 11.23
CA GLU A 111 -16.62 -13.33 11.22
C GLU A 111 -15.26 -13.49 11.91
N ASN A 112 -14.76 -12.43 12.55
CA ASN A 112 -13.47 -12.38 13.23
C ASN A 112 -12.27 -12.52 12.27
N ILE A 113 -12.46 -12.19 11.00
CA ILE A 113 -11.43 -12.12 9.98
C ILE A 113 -10.80 -10.73 10.01
N THR A 114 -9.47 -10.66 10.00
CA THR A 114 -8.75 -9.40 9.92
C THR A 114 -8.50 -9.03 8.46
N HIS A 115 -9.07 -7.92 8.04
CA HIS A 115 -8.87 -7.35 6.71
C HIS A 115 -7.70 -6.37 6.74
N ILE A 116 -6.79 -6.47 5.77
CA ILE A 116 -5.71 -5.51 5.55
C ILE A 116 -5.89 -4.91 4.16
N VAL A 117 -6.36 -3.68 4.10
CA VAL A 117 -6.57 -2.94 2.85
C VAL A 117 -5.35 -2.03 2.63
N MET A 118 -4.58 -2.35 1.59
CA MET A 118 -3.42 -1.59 1.15
C MET A 118 -3.82 -0.73 -0.04
N ILE A 119 -3.65 0.59 0.10
CA ILE A 119 -4.02 1.57 -0.91
C ILE A 119 -2.73 2.26 -1.40
N GLU A 120 -2.48 2.16 -2.69
CA GLU A 120 -1.35 2.84 -3.35
C GLU A 120 -1.86 4.04 -4.14
N ALA A 121 -1.37 5.23 -3.83
CA ALA A 121 -1.74 6.47 -4.49
C ALA A 121 -0.77 6.85 -5.60
N LYS A 122 -1.30 7.38 -6.70
CA LYS A 122 -0.47 7.99 -7.74
C LYS A 122 -1.13 9.23 -8.30
N GLY A 123 -0.39 10.32 -8.21
CA GLY A 123 -0.89 11.65 -8.51
C GLY A 123 0.00 12.42 -9.46
N ASP A 124 0.53 11.87 -10.55
CA ASP A 124 1.06 12.66 -11.68
C ASP A 124 1.15 11.86 -13.00
N SER A 125 1.15 10.53 -12.91
CA SER A 125 1.23 9.63 -14.07
C SER A 125 0.47 8.32 -13.84
N TYR A 126 0.36 7.47 -14.86
CA TYR A 126 -0.17 6.12 -14.73
C TYR A 126 0.80 5.21 -13.98
N PHE A 127 0.29 4.24 -13.20
CA PHE A 127 1.14 3.19 -12.65
C PHE A 127 1.86 2.45 -13.79
N SER A 128 3.19 2.32 -13.70
CA SER A 128 3.92 1.48 -14.64
C SER A 128 3.86 0.02 -14.18
N ASN A 129 3.90 -0.92 -15.13
CA ASN A 129 3.91 -2.35 -14.80
C ASN A 129 5.11 -2.72 -13.91
N GLY A 130 6.28 -2.09 -14.12
CA GLY A 130 7.45 -2.35 -13.29
C GLY A 130 7.30 -1.93 -11.83
N GLN A 131 6.62 -0.82 -11.55
CA GLN A 131 6.34 -0.41 -10.16
C GLN A 131 5.41 -1.40 -9.45
N LEU A 132 4.40 -1.90 -10.17
CA LEU A 132 3.47 -2.88 -9.62
C LEU A 132 4.08 -4.29 -9.52
N ASP A 133 5.01 -4.64 -10.42
CA ASP A 133 5.70 -5.93 -10.38
C ASP A 133 6.60 -6.08 -9.15
N SER A 134 7.37 -5.03 -8.81
CA SER A 134 8.18 -5.02 -7.58
C SER A 134 7.31 -5.24 -6.33
N LYS A 135 6.19 -4.52 -6.23
CA LYS A 135 5.21 -4.72 -5.15
C LYS A 135 4.60 -6.11 -5.19
N ASN A 136 4.28 -6.64 -6.36
CA ASN A 136 3.71 -7.96 -6.52
C ASN A 136 4.63 -9.05 -5.96
N LYS A 137 5.94 -8.99 -6.26
CA LYS A 137 6.93 -9.94 -5.73
C LYS A 137 6.94 -9.92 -4.20
N ARG A 138 6.93 -8.72 -3.61
CA ARG A 138 6.84 -8.57 -2.15
C ARG A 138 5.52 -9.08 -1.59
N PHE A 139 4.40 -8.76 -2.22
CA PHE A 139 3.09 -9.27 -1.81
C PHE A 139 3.02 -10.79 -1.84
N LYS A 140 3.56 -11.45 -2.89
CA LYS A 140 3.65 -12.92 -2.95
C LYS A 140 4.51 -13.48 -1.82
N ALA A 141 5.66 -12.87 -1.53
CA ALA A 141 6.54 -13.31 -0.46
C ALA A 141 5.93 -13.12 0.94
N ILE A 142 5.24 -12.00 1.17
CA ILE A 142 4.63 -11.65 2.46
C ILE A 142 3.36 -12.47 2.69
N PHE A 143 2.44 -12.50 1.74
CA PHE A 143 1.11 -13.07 1.90
C PHE A 143 0.97 -14.50 1.41
N GLY A 144 1.93 -15.02 0.63
CA GLY A 144 1.89 -16.36 0.08
C GLY A 144 0.60 -16.63 -0.68
N ASN A 145 -0.15 -17.63 -0.22
CA ASN A 145 -1.47 -18.00 -0.74
C ASN A 145 -2.58 -17.69 0.29
N GLU A 146 -3.83 -17.97 -0.07
CA GLU A 146 -5.02 -17.70 0.76
C GLU A 146 -4.97 -18.35 2.17
N ASN A 147 -4.14 -19.38 2.35
CA ASN A 147 -4.02 -20.15 3.58
C ASN A 147 -2.76 -19.82 4.39
N THR A 148 -1.85 -18.98 3.89
CA THR A 148 -0.59 -18.65 4.58
C THR A 148 -0.84 -17.98 5.92
N TRP A 149 -1.84 -17.09 5.99
CA TRP A 149 -2.25 -16.39 7.20
C TRP A 149 -3.72 -16.68 7.51
N PRO A 150 -4.03 -17.69 8.35
CA PRO A 150 -5.40 -18.01 8.70
C PRO A 150 -6.11 -16.79 9.31
N ASN A 151 -7.35 -16.55 8.90
CA ASN A 151 -8.17 -15.41 9.34
C ASN A 151 -7.60 -14.02 8.96
N VAL A 152 -6.72 -13.93 7.97
CA VAL A 152 -6.29 -12.65 7.38
C VAL A 152 -6.72 -12.58 5.91
N ARG A 153 -7.24 -11.42 5.51
CA ARG A 153 -7.64 -11.14 4.13
C ARG A 153 -7.00 -9.84 3.65
N PRO A 154 -5.92 -9.91 2.85
CA PRO A 154 -5.36 -8.74 2.20
C PRO A 154 -6.28 -8.25 1.07
N HIS A 155 -6.26 -6.94 0.83
CA HIS A 155 -6.92 -6.26 -0.29
C HIS A 155 -5.95 -5.23 -0.85
N PHE A 156 -5.93 -5.05 -2.16
CA PHE A 156 -5.12 -4.03 -2.80
C PHE A 156 -5.99 -3.09 -3.64
N ILE A 157 -5.81 -1.80 -3.43
CA ILE A 157 -6.53 -0.74 -4.14
C ILE A 157 -5.49 0.23 -4.69
N ILE A 158 -5.67 0.64 -5.93
CA ILE A 158 -4.93 1.77 -6.49
C ILE A 158 -5.81 3.02 -6.41
N CYS A 159 -5.20 4.15 -6.08
CA CYS A 159 -5.85 5.42 -5.89
C CYS A 159 -5.22 6.46 -6.83
N SER A 160 -5.94 6.86 -7.87
CA SER A 160 -5.38 7.80 -8.86
C SER A 160 -6.47 8.63 -9.52
N PRO A 161 -6.17 9.85 -10.02
CA PRO A 161 -7.18 10.70 -10.64
C PRO A 161 -7.73 10.10 -11.94
N LYS A 162 -6.89 9.36 -12.66
CA LYS A 162 -7.26 8.65 -13.88
C LYS A 162 -7.20 7.17 -13.61
N LYS A 163 -8.24 6.44 -14.04
CA LYS A 163 -8.24 4.98 -14.04
C LYS A 163 -7.02 4.49 -14.82
N PRO A 164 -6.21 3.58 -14.27
CA PRO A 164 -5.08 3.09 -15.03
C PRO A 164 -5.55 2.31 -16.25
N GLN A 165 -4.74 2.34 -17.28
CA GLN A 165 -4.94 1.58 -18.51
C GLN A 165 -3.74 0.66 -18.69
N LYS A 166 -3.96 -0.52 -19.27
CA LYS A 166 -2.90 -1.46 -19.67
C LYS A 166 -2.02 -2.01 -18.52
N ILE A 167 -2.58 -2.12 -17.32
CA ILE A 167 -1.91 -2.83 -16.22
C ILE A 167 -1.90 -4.32 -16.53
N ASN A 168 -0.69 -4.87 -16.65
CA ASN A 168 -0.48 -6.30 -16.72
C ASN A 168 0.57 -6.66 -15.67
N ILE A 169 0.16 -7.51 -14.73
CA ILE A 169 1.02 -8.04 -13.67
C ILE A 169 1.08 -9.54 -13.92
N GLU A 170 2.28 -10.05 -14.15
CA GLU A 170 2.50 -11.48 -14.31
C GLU A 170 2.34 -12.18 -12.96
N GLU A 171 1.56 -13.27 -12.94
CA GLU A 171 1.24 -14.03 -11.73
C GLU A 171 0.94 -13.16 -10.49
N PRO A 172 -0.15 -12.38 -10.51
CA PRO A 172 -0.45 -11.46 -9.43
C PRO A 172 -0.70 -12.21 -8.12
N ALA A 173 -0.32 -11.63 -6.99
CA ALA A 173 -0.76 -12.08 -5.68
C ALA A 173 -2.29 -12.17 -5.67
N TYR A 174 -2.82 -13.20 -5.01
CA TYR A 174 -4.21 -13.65 -5.16
C TYR A 174 -5.28 -12.58 -4.84
N PHE A 175 -4.90 -11.50 -4.17
CA PHE A 175 -5.77 -10.41 -3.73
C PHE A 175 -5.63 -9.11 -4.55
N ILE A 176 -4.70 -9.04 -5.52
CA ILE A 176 -4.49 -7.81 -6.32
C ILE A 176 -5.69 -7.55 -7.23
N PHE A 177 -6.24 -8.59 -7.83
CA PHE A 177 -7.39 -8.50 -8.71
C PHE A 177 -8.63 -9.06 -8.01
N LYS A 178 -9.74 -8.36 -8.17
CA LYS A 178 -11.06 -8.83 -7.73
C LYS A 178 -11.98 -8.93 -8.93
N ASN A 179 -12.57 -10.11 -9.14
CA ASN A 179 -13.37 -10.40 -10.34
C ASN A 179 -12.63 -10.01 -11.64
N SER A 180 -11.34 -10.36 -11.70
CA SER A 180 -10.42 -10.05 -12.81
C SER A 180 -10.22 -8.56 -13.08
N LYS A 181 -10.53 -7.67 -12.13
CA LYS A 181 -10.34 -6.23 -12.22
C LYS A 181 -9.48 -5.74 -11.07
N LEU A 182 -8.56 -4.83 -11.37
CA LEU A 182 -7.78 -4.13 -10.36
C LEU A 182 -8.69 -3.09 -9.68
N PRO A 183 -8.95 -3.19 -8.36
CA PRO A 183 -9.78 -2.22 -7.65
C PRO A 183 -9.18 -0.81 -7.76
N TRP A 184 -9.99 0.15 -8.22
CA TRP A 184 -9.55 1.53 -8.43
C TRP A 184 -10.46 2.50 -7.70
N LEU A 185 -9.84 3.31 -6.85
CA LEU A 185 -10.44 4.43 -6.17
C LEU A 185 -10.00 5.72 -6.87
N GLU A 186 -10.95 6.59 -7.21
CA GLU A 186 -10.63 7.89 -7.78
C GLU A 186 -9.98 8.79 -6.71
N LEU A 187 -8.83 9.35 -7.05
CA LEU A 187 -8.17 10.38 -6.25
C LEU A 187 -8.54 11.76 -6.79
N ASP A 188 -9.42 12.47 -6.08
CA ASP A 188 -9.71 13.86 -6.41
C ASP A 188 -8.53 14.75 -6.00
N MET A 189 -7.84 15.30 -7.01
CA MET A 189 -6.74 16.25 -6.82
C MET A 189 -7.14 17.69 -7.13
N GLY A 190 -8.39 17.93 -7.51
CA GLY A 190 -8.87 19.18 -8.08
C GLY A 190 -8.21 19.54 -9.41
N ASN A 191 -8.62 20.67 -9.98
CA ASN A 191 -8.06 21.23 -11.20
C ASN A 191 -6.89 22.19 -10.92
N GLY A 192 -6.12 22.52 -11.96
CA GLY A 192 -5.14 23.61 -11.92
C GLY A 192 -3.86 23.30 -11.14
N LYS A 193 -3.51 22.02 -10.98
CA LYS A 193 -2.20 21.64 -10.44
C LYS A 193 -1.14 21.77 -11.53
N ASN A 194 0.05 22.23 -11.15
CA ASN A 194 1.21 22.28 -12.05
C ASN A 194 2.20 21.19 -11.65
N LYS A 195 2.99 20.71 -12.61
CA LYS A 195 4.17 19.89 -12.35
C LYS A 195 5.42 20.62 -12.82
N VAL A 196 6.53 20.34 -12.12
CA VAL A 196 7.86 20.79 -12.54
C VAL A 196 8.52 19.62 -13.27
N THR A 197 8.97 19.85 -14.51
CA THR A 197 9.63 18.83 -15.33
C THR A 197 11.01 19.31 -15.75
N ARG A 198 12.04 18.50 -15.47
CA ARG A 198 13.40 18.71 -15.99
C ARG A 198 13.38 18.52 -17.51
N CYS A 199 14.07 19.38 -18.22
CA CYS A 199 14.12 19.35 -19.68
C CYS A 199 15.49 19.70 -20.24
N ASP A 200 15.73 19.26 -21.48
CA ASP A 200 16.87 19.71 -22.25
C ASP A 200 16.67 21.14 -22.77
N LYS A 201 17.68 21.65 -23.49
CA LYS A 201 17.64 22.98 -24.14
C LYS A 201 16.52 23.15 -25.18
N ASN A 202 15.86 22.06 -25.60
CA ASN A 202 14.75 22.06 -26.54
C ASN A 202 13.40 21.80 -25.83
N GLU A 203 13.35 21.96 -24.49
CA GLU A 203 12.18 21.76 -23.64
C GLU A 203 11.64 20.32 -23.62
N LYS A 204 12.40 19.33 -24.07
CA LYS A 204 12.01 17.92 -24.01
C LYS A 204 12.30 17.35 -22.63
N PRO A 205 11.39 16.55 -22.03
CA PRO A 205 11.64 15.91 -20.74
C PRO A 205 12.95 15.11 -20.74
N SER A 206 13.81 15.36 -19.76
CA SER A 206 15.10 14.69 -19.62
C SER A 206 15.49 14.58 -18.15
N ASN A 207 15.92 13.39 -17.71
CA ASN A 207 16.34 13.16 -16.33
C ASN A 207 17.60 13.95 -15.95
N ASP A 208 18.52 14.08 -16.92
CA ASP A 208 19.78 14.84 -16.85
C ASP A 208 19.62 16.27 -17.39
N GLY A 209 18.37 16.73 -17.57
CA GLY A 209 18.08 18.04 -18.15
C GLY A 209 18.71 19.18 -17.34
N GLU A 210 19.48 20.04 -18.02
CA GLU A 210 20.11 21.24 -17.45
C GLU A 210 19.10 22.37 -17.16
N HIS A 211 17.86 22.23 -17.64
CA HIS A 211 16.78 23.22 -17.50
C HIS A 211 15.55 22.59 -16.84
N TRP A 212 14.59 23.42 -16.43
CA TRP A 212 13.28 22.99 -15.93
C TRP A 212 12.17 23.89 -16.45
N LYS A 213 10.96 23.33 -16.57
CA LYS A 213 9.74 24.06 -16.94
C LYS A 213 8.58 23.71 -16.02
N VAL A 214 7.58 24.59 -16.00
CA VAL A 214 6.29 24.38 -15.34
C VAL A 214 5.28 23.97 -16.41
N GLU A 215 4.64 22.83 -16.21
CA GLU A 215 3.56 22.35 -17.08
C GLU A 215 2.27 22.26 -16.27
N SER A 216 1.16 22.74 -16.83
CA SER A 216 -0.14 22.47 -16.25
C SER A 216 -0.43 20.98 -16.36
N ARG A 217 -0.87 20.39 -15.25
CA ARG A 217 -1.23 19.00 -15.22
C ARG A 217 -2.63 18.82 -15.81
N SER A 218 -2.72 17.94 -16.79
CA SER A 218 -3.96 17.56 -17.47
C SER A 218 -4.62 16.32 -16.88
#